data_AF-A0A1Y1X4P0-F1
#
_entry.id   AF-A0A1Y1X4P0-F1
#
_cell.length_a   1.000
_cell.length_b   1.000
_cell.length_c   1.000
_cell.angle_alpha   90.00
_cell.angle_beta   90.00
_cell.angle_gamma   90.00
#
_symmetry.space_group_name_H-M   'P 1'
#
loop_
_entity.id
_entity.type
_entity.pdbx_description
1 polymer ?
#
loop_
_entity_poly.entity_id
_entity_poly.type
_entity_poly.pdbx_seq_one_letter_code
_entity_poly.pdbx_strand_id
1 'polypeptide(L)'
;MNFKTILSVAVLALAAVNASPVNNIETIKKQCEDDGLATFYINDNGEYTCLRHHPKKEDLDYRTCFFTNDNDDEVVCVEEGFSNIPSCSKNSGATDYDKCAYKFLEFVDDGSDELPYRIRKFPTHEKIFTHNYVIDQKECRGHDGIVLSYKAAFQYICLQPATPKNSVSISDKECVRVDGKIYCIVQDNTSIDHCVRRDKQYSHEACKKTLELYSKVNNVNITEYIEN
;
A
#
# COMPACT_ATOMS: atom_id res chain seq x y z
N MET A 1 -59.00 -12.38 43.95
CA MET A 1 -58.77 -11.34 42.91
C MET A 1 -57.31 -10.93 42.92
N ASN A 2 -56.75 -10.74 41.73
CA ASN A 2 -55.49 -10.07 41.38
C ASN A 2 -54.17 -10.87 41.46
N PHE A 3 -53.98 -11.75 40.48
CA PHE A 3 -52.64 -12.08 39.97
C PHE A 3 -52.27 -11.03 38.93
N LYS A 4 -51.21 -10.25 39.18
CA LYS A 4 -50.64 -9.30 38.21
C LYS A 4 -49.71 -10.07 37.27
N THR A 5 -50.16 -10.28 36.05
CA THR A 5 -49.35 -10.80 34.93
C THR A 5 -48.45 -9.67 34.42
N ILE A 6 -47.13 -9.80 34.59
CA ILE A 6 -46.15 -8.94 33.93
C ILE A 6 -45.76 -9.65 32.62
N LEU A 7 -46.37 -9.22 31.51
CA LEU A 7 -45.96 -9.59 30.16
C LEU A 7 -44.73 -8.76 29.79
N SER A 8 -43.54 -9.37 29.92
CA SER A 8 -42.31 -8.86 29.30
C SER A 8 -42.42 -9.01 27.79
N VAL A 9 -42.60 -7.88 27.10
CA VAL A 9 -42.46 -7.81 25.64
C VAL A 9 -40.97 -7.70 25.34
N ALA A 10 -40.36 -8.81 24.94
CA ALA A 10 -39.04 -8.79 24.34
C ALA A 10 -39.17 -8.17 22.94
N VAL A 11 -38.71 -6.92 22.80
CA VAL A 11 -38.53 -6.27 21.51
C VAL A 11 -37.36 -6.98 20.83
N LEU A 12 -37.66 -7.92 19.95
CA LEU A 12 -36.73 -8.41 18.94
C LEU A 12 -36.38 -7.23 18.03
N ALA A 13 -35.27 -6.56 18.33
CA ALA A 13 -34.61 -5.67 17.40
C ALA A 13 -34.07 -6.55 16.26
N LEU A 14 -34.91 -6.80 15.26
CA LEU A 14 -34.47 -7.18 13.94
C LEU A 14 -33.58 -6.03 13.46
N ALA A 15 -32.26 -6.23 13.53
CA ALA A 15 -31.30 -5.43 12.79
C ALA A 15 -31.59 -5.69 11.30
N ALA A 16 -32.52 -4.90 10.76
CA ALA A 16 -32.69 -4.77 9.34
C ALA A 16 -31.37 -4.23 8.81
N VAL A 17 -30.59 -5.10 8.17
CA VAL A 17 -29.52 -4.69 7.27
C VAL A 17 -30.26 -4.04 6.10
N ASN A 18 -30.57 -2.75 6.23
CA ASN A 18 -31.16 -1.99 5.15
C ASN A 18 -30.13 -1.99 4.04
N ALA A 19 -30.39 -2.74 2.97
CA ALA A 19 -29.81 -2.46 1.67
C ALA A 19 -30.14 -1.00 1.36
N SER A 20 -29.16 -0.11 1.56
CA SER A 20 -29.33 1.32 1.35
C SER A 20 -29.71 1.56 -0.12
N PRO A 21 -30.72 2.39 -0.42
CA PRO A 21 -31.19 2.56 -1.78
C PRO A 21 -30.09 3.18 -2.65
N VAL A 22 -30.01 2.73 -3.91
CA VAL A 22 -29.02 3.14 -4.93
C VAL A 22 -28.92 4.68 -5.09
N ASN A 23 -29.98 5.43 -4.76
CA ASN A 23 -29.99 6.91 -4.75
C ASN A 23 -29.07 7.56 -3.69
N ASN A 24 -28.63 6.81 -2.67
CA ASN A 24 -27.75 7.34 -1.63
C ASN A 24 -26.27 7.38 -2.09
N ILE A 25 -25.85 6.45 -2.94
CA ILE A 25 -24.44 6.35 -3.36
C ILE A 25 -24.00 7.55 -4.20
N GLU A 26 -24.82 8.05 -5.13
CA GLU A 26 -24.48 9.26 -5.89
C GLU A 26 -24.35 10.49 -4.98
N THR A 27 -25.18 10.58 -3.95
CA THR A 27 -25.11 11.68 -2.97
C THR A 27 -23.84 11.58 -2.12
N ILE A 28 -23.53 10.38 -1.61
CA ILE A 28 -22.31 10.09 -0.85
C ILE A 28 -21.07 10.39 -1.69
N LYS A 29 -21.04 9.94 -2.95
CA LYS A 29 -19.95 10.24 -3.89
C LYS A 29 -19.78 11.75 -4.07
N LYS A 30 -20.86 12.47 -4.38
CA LYS A 30 -20.80 13.91 -4.58
C LYS A 30 -20.30 14.66 -3.35
N GLN A 31 -20.69 14.23 -2.15
CA GLN A 31 -20.24 14.83 -0.89
C GLN A 31 -18.78 14.50 -0.58
N CYS A 32 -18.35 13.26 -0.87
CA CYS A 32 -16.94 12.85 -0.72
C CYS A 32 -16.02 13.71 -1.59
N GLU A 33 -16.39 13.90 -2.86
CA GLU A 33 -15.54 14.53 -3.88
C GLU A 33 -15.73 16.06 -3.99
N ASP A 34 -16.47 16.70 -3.06
CA ASP A 34 -16.99 18.08 -3.24
C ASP A 34 -15.89 19.16 -3.33
N ASP A 35 -14.77 18.92 -2.66
CA ASP A 35 -13.63 19.83 -2.56
C ASP A 35 -12.45 19.39 -3.43
N GLY A 36 -12.60 18.27 -4.13
CA GLY A 36 -11.58 17.70 -5.03
C GLY A 36 -10.35 17.12 -4.32
N LEU A 37 -10.36 16.97 -3.00
CA LEU A 37 -9.24 16.40 -2.23
C LEU A 37 -9.42 14.92 -1.90
N ALA A 38 -10.60 14.36 -2.21
CA ALA A 38 -10.90 12.96 -1.99
C ALA A 38 -11.52 12.31 -3.23
N THR A 39 -11.30 11.01 -3.35
CA THR A 39 -11.80 10.17 -4.44
C THR A 39 -12.71 9.10 -3.87
N PHE A 40 -13.89 8.91 -4.47
CA PHE A 40 -14.84 7.89 -4.07
C PHE A 40 -14.61 6.59 -4.85
N TYR A 41 -14.54 5.47 -4.12
CA TYR A 41 -14.41 4.13 -4.69
C TYR A 41 -15.57 3.25 -4.25
N ILE A 42 -16.04 2.40 -5.15
CA ILE A 42 -17.06 1.38 -4.89
C ILE A 42 -16.74 0.12 -5.69
N ASN A 43 -16.91 -1.06 -5.08
CA ASN A 43 -16.72 -2.34 -5.75
C ASN A 43 -18.06 -3.00 -6.10
N ASP A 44 -18.00 -4.11 -6.83
CA ASP A 44 -19.19 -4.85 -7.28
C ASP A 44 -20.04 -5.41 -6.12
N ASN A 45 -19.44 -5.58 -4.93
CA ASN A 45 -20.14 -6.02 -3.72
C ASN A 45 -20.88 -4.87 -3.01
N GLY A 46 -20.78 -3.64 -3.51
CA GLY A 46 -21.35 -2.45 -2.87
C GLY A 46 -20.58 -1.96 -1.65
N GLU A 47 -19.36 -2.46 -1.43
CA GLU A 47 -18.44 -1.86 -0.48
C GLU A 47 -17.89 -0.58 -1.10
N TYR A 48 -17.89 0.51 -0.33
CA TYR A 48 -17.41 1.79 -0.77
C TYR A 48 -16.56 2.47 0.29
N THR A 49 -15.66 3.32 -0.17
CA THR A 49 -14.84 4.16 0.67
C THR A 49 -14.49 5.46 -0.04
N CYS A 50 -14.33 6.51 0.73
CA CYS A 50 -13.79 7.77 0.27
C CYS A 50 -12.36 7.91 0.80
N LEU A 51 -11.42 8.18 -0.09
CA LEU A 51 -9.99 8.28 0.22
C LEU A 51 -9.55 9.73 0.01
N ARG A 52 -9.11 10.39 1.08
CA ARG A 52 -8.72 11.79 1.08
C ARG A 52 -7.22 11.96 1.23
N HIS A 53 -6.66 12.88 0.46
CA HIS A 53 -5.28 13.33 0.61
C HIS A 53 -5.16 14.35 1.75
N HIS A 54 -4.21 14.12 2.65
CA HIS A 54 -3.85 15.03 3.73
C HIS A 54 -2.34 15.30 3.72
N PRO A 55 -1.91 16.51 4.11
CA PRO A 55 -0.52 16.74 4.46
C PRO A 55 -0.18 16.02 5.78
N LYS A 56 1.01 15.39 5.88
CA LYS A 56 1.45 14.65 7.09
C LYS A 56 1.45 15.47 8.38
N LYS A 57 1.46 16.81 8.29
CA LYS A 57 1.51 17.73 9.45
C LYS A 57 0.20 17.83 10.22
N GLU A 58 -0.88 17.27 9.70
CA GLU A 58 -2.17 17.21 10.38
C GLU A 58 -2.21 16.10 11.45
N ASP A 59 -2.96 16.33 12.52
CA ASP A 59 -3.31 15.28 13.47
C ASP A 59 -4.36 14.37 12.83
N LEU A 60 -3.97 13.12 12.57
CA LEU A 60 -4.76 12.13 11.84
C LEU A 60 -5.00 10.86 12.69
N ASP A 61 -4.79 10.93 14.00
CA ASP A 61 -4.87 9.78 14.91
C ASP A 61 -6.27 9.15 14.97
N TYR A 62 -7.31 9.91 14.58
CA TYR A 62 -8.70 9.44 14.52
C TYR A 62 -9.08 8.82 13.16
N ARG A 63 -8.17 8.76 12.18
CA ARG A 63 -8.41 8.18 10.84
C ARG A 63 -7.50 6.98 10.56
N THR A 64 -7.96 6.09 9.69
CA THR A 64 -7.08 5.05 9.11
C THR A 64 -6.38 5.65 7.90
N CYS A 65 -5.07 5.82 7.97
CA CYS A 65 -4.28 6.47 6.93
C CYS A 65 -3.13 5.59 6.45
N PHE A 66 -2.67 5.83 5.24
CA PHE A 66 -1.55 5.15 4.60
C PHE A 66 -0.64 6.17 3.92
N PHE A 67 0.67 5.92 3.96
CA PHE A 67 1.56 6.51 2.96
C PHE A 67 1.33 5.77 1.65
N THR A 68 1.31 6.50 0.53
CA THR A 68 1.05 5.92 -0.80
C THR A 68 2.19 6.19 -1.79
N ASN A 69 3.20 6.96 -1.38
CA ASN A 69 4.37 7.27 -2.19
C ASN A 69 5.63 7.28 -1.31
N ASP A 70 6.78 7.45 -1.94
CA ASP A 70 8.09 7.53 -1.25
C ASP A 70 8.34 8.85 -0.53
N ASN A 71 7.45 9.85 -0.69
CA ASN A 71 7.60 11.17 -0.10
C ASN A 71 6.66 11.28 1.10
N ASP A 72 7.21 11.27 2.31
CA ASP A 72 6.50 11.43 3.58
C ASP A 72 5.55 12.65 3.69
N ASP A 73 5.46 13.55 2.72
CA ASP A 73 4.71 14.80 2.83
C ASP A 73 3.19 14.61 2.71
N GLU A 74 2.74 13.54 2.04
CA GLU A 74 1.34 13.28 1.75
C GLU A 74 0.89 11.90 2.24
N VAL A 75 -0.29 11.85 2.83
CA VAL A 75 -0.93 10.62 3.28
C VAL A 75 -2.34 10.54 2.74
N VAL A 76 -2.81 9.32 2.52
CA VAL A 76 -4.18 9.07 2.09
C VAL A 76 -4.93 8.42 3.25
N CYS A 77 -6.04 9.03 3.65
CA CYS A 77 -6.86 8.60 4.77
C CYS A 77 -8.24 8.16 4.31
N VAL A 78 -8.80 7.17 5.01
CA VAL A 78 -10.21 6.82 4.90
C VAL A 78 -11.04 7.94 5.55
N GLU A 79 -11.99 8.48 4.81
CA GLU A 79 -12.97 9.44 5.33
C GLU A 79 -14.02 8.74 6.17
N GLU A 80 -14.00 9.01 7.47
CA GLU A 80 -15.02 8.54 8.41
C GLU A 80 -16.40 9.11 8.01
N GLY A 81 -17.43 8.26 8.01
CA GLY A 81 -18.77 8.60 7.54
C GLY A 81 -19.00 8.45 6.03
N PHE A 82 -17.93 8.31 5.24
CA PHE A 82 -17.98 8.06 3.79
C PHE A 82 -17.38 6.69 3.42
N SER A 83 -17.39 5.74 4.36
CA SER A 83 -16.95 4.36 4.17
C SER A 83 -17.90 3.40 4.87
N ASN A 84 -18.24 2.28 4.22
CA ASN A 84 -19.02 1.20 4.83
C ASN A 84 -18.19 -0.04 5.17
N ILE A 85 -16.85 0.08 5.13
CA ILE A 85 -15.92 -1.02 5.36
C ILE A 85 -15.51 -1.02 6.84
N PRO A 86 -16.02 -1.95 7.67
CA PRO A 86 -15.83 -1.88 9.12
C PRO A 86 -14.35 -1.93 9.53
N SER A 87 -13.53 -2.74 8.84
CA SER A 87 -12.09 -2.83 9.12
C SER A 87 -11.34 -1.53 8.89
N CYS A 88 -11.88 -0.62 8.10
CA CYS A 88 -11.26 0.67 7.80
C CYS A 88 -11.69 1.80 8.72
N SER A 89 -12.82 1.67 9.42
CA SER A 89 -13.32 2.73 10.30
C SER A 89 -12.75 2.57 11.71
N LYS A 90 -12.10 3.62 12.22
CA LYS A 90 -11.69 3.74 13.63
C LYS A 90 -12.88 3.88 14.57
N ASN A 91 -13.97 4.47 14.08
CA ASN A 91 -15.20 4.69 14.86
C ASN A 91 -16.03 3.41 15.05
N SER A 92 -15.84 2.40 14.20
CA SER A 92 -16.59 1.14 14.27
C SER A 92 -16.17 0.24 15.46
N GLY A 93 -14.98 0.47 16.04
CA GLY A 93 -14.37 -0.41 17.03
C GLY A 93 -13.90 -1.77 16.46
N ALA A 94 -14.09 -2.02 15.17
CA ALA A 94 -13.71 -3.24 14.46
C ALA A 94 -12.50 -3.03 13.52
N THR A 95 -11.72 -1.98 13.77
CA THR A 95 -10.60 -1.59 12.92
C THR A 95 -9.55 -2.68 12.84
N ASP A 96 -9.21 -3.06 11.62
CA ASP A 96 -8.14 -3.99 11.31
C ASP A 96 -7.32 -3.37 10.18
N TYR A 97 -6.15 -2.85 10.56
CA TYR A 97 -5.33 -2.01 9.70
C TYR A 97 -4.87 -2.75 8.44
N ASP A 98 -4.48 -4.02 8.59
CA ASP A 98 -3.99 -4.83 7.48
C ASP A 98 -5.15 -5.19 6.55
N LYS A 99 -6.31 -5.59 7.09
CA LYS A 99 -7.51 -5.81 6.26
C LYS A 99 -7.94 -4.54 5.54
N CYS A 100 -7.85 -3.39 6.20
CA CYS A 100 -8.13 -2.12 5.54
C CYS A 100 -7.16 -1.82 4.40
N ALA A 101 -5.86 -2.10 4.58
CA ALA A 101 -4.87 -1.93 3.52
C ALA A 101 -5.15 -2.83 2.31
N TYR A 102 -5.55 -4.09 2.53
CA TYR A 102 -6.00 -4.96 1.43
C TYR A 102 -7.23 -4.41 0.72
N LYS A 103 -8.20 -3.86 1.46
CA LYS A 103 -9.38 -3.21 0.86
C LYS A 103 -9.01 -1.96 0.06
N PHE A 104 -8.07 -1.17 0.56
CA PHE A 104 -7.53 -0.04 -0.19
C PHE A 104 -6.94 -0.51 -1.53
N LEU A 105 -6.11 -1.57 -1.53
CA LEU A 105 -5.56 -2.15 -2.75
C LEU A 105 -6.64 -2.59 -3.73
N GLU A 106 -7.70 -3.25 -3.27
CA GLU A 106 -8.82 -3.67 -4.14
C GLU A 106 -9.45 -2.48 -4.89
N PHE A 107 -9.36 -1.25 -4.36
CA PHE A 107 -9.89 -0.06 -5.02
C PHE A 107 -8.89 0.65 -5.94
N VAL A 108 -7.60 0.59 -5.63
CA VAL A 108 -6.57 1.36 -6.36
C VAL A 108 -5.76 0.54 -7.35
N ASP A 109 -5.75 -0.79 -7.23
CA ASP A 109 -5.12 -1.71 -8.18
C ASP A 109 -6.09 -1.91 -9.35
N ASP A 110 -5.72 -1.40 -10.53
CA ASP A 110 -6.51 -1.49 -11.75
C ASP A 110 -6.39 -2.88 -12.45
N GLY A 111 -5.67 -3.81 -11.83
CA GLY A 111 -5.42 -5.15 -12.35
C GLY A 111 -4.24 -5.21 -13.32
N SER A 112 -3.55 -4.10 -13.58
CA SER A 112 -2.30 -4.10 -14.34
C SER A 112 -1.16 -4.76 -13.55
N ASP A 113 -0.02 -4.94 -14.21
CA ASP A 113 1.21 -5.45 -13.57
C ASP A 113 2.02 -4.33 -12.88
N GLU A 114 1.41 -3.16 -12.73
CA GLU A 114 2.00 -1.95 -12.16
C GLU A 114 1.11 -1.46 -11.02
N LEU A 115 1.71 -1.09 -9.90
CA LEU A 115 1.01 -0.41 -8.82
C LEU A 115 1.69 0.94 -8.60
N PRO A 116 1.02 2.07 -8.92
CA PRO A 116 1.61 3.40 -8.80
C PRO A 116 1.72 3.88 -7.35
N TYR A 117 1.19 3.08 -6.40
CA TYR A 117 1.20 3.37 -4.98
C TYR A 117 2.10 2.40 -4.23
N ARG A 118 2.93 2.94 -3.35
CA ARG A 118 3.68 2.18 -2.37
C ARG A 118 3.02 2.34 -1.01
N ILE A 119 2.20 1.36 -0.63
CA ILE A 119 1.38 1.50 0.57
C ILE A 119 2.20 1.14 1.80
N ARG A 120 2.43 2.12 2.68
CA ARG A 120 3.15 1.95 3.95
C ARG A 120 2.32 2.42 5.12
N LYS A 121 2.61 1.86 6.29
CA LYS A 121 1.86 2.10 7.52
C LYS A 121 2.05 3.53 8.00
N PHE A 122 0.95 4.21 8.31
CA PHE A 122 0.99 5.49 9.02
C PHE A 122 0.94 5.25 10.55
N PRO A 123 1.77 5.95 11.37
CA PRO A 123 2.83 6.90 10.98
C PRO A 123 4.22 6.27 10.79
N THR A 124 4.36 4.95 10.96
CA THR A 124 5.68 4.27 11.10
C THR A 124 6.46 4.04 9.81
N HIS A 125 5.85 4.21 8.62
CA HIS A 125 6.38 3.83 7.31
C HIS A 125 6.71 2.33 7.15
N GLU A 126 6.25 1.48 8.07
CA GLU A 126 6.49 0.05 7.96
C GLU A 126 5.75 -0.53 6.75
N LYS A 127 6.39 -1.51 6.09
CA LYS A 127 5.74 -2.28 5.04
C LYS A 127 4.60 -3.11 5.61
N ILE A 128 3.42 -3.01 4.99
CA ILE A 128 2.22 -3.72 5.42
C ILE A 128 2.20 -5.14 4.84
N PHE A 129 2.37 -5.25 3.53
CA PHE A 129 2.28 -6.53 2.81
C PHE A 129 3.60 -7.31 2.85
N THR A 130 3.96 -7.79 4.04
CA THR A 130 5.13 -8.66 4.20
C THR A 130 4.95 -9.96 3.42
N HIS A 131 5.99 -10.40 2.73
CA HIS A 131 6.02 -11.65 1.94
C HIS A 131 5.04 -11.74 0.75
N ASN A 132 4.47 -10.63 0.28
CA ASN A 132 3.66 -10.62 -0.94
C ASN A 132 4.48 -10.20 -2.17
N TYR A 133 5.12 -11.17 -2.81
CA TYR A 133 5.96 -10.92 -4.00
C TYR A 133 5.18 -10.28 -5.17
N VAL A 134 3.86 -10.52 -5.27
CA VAL A 134 3.04 -9.95 -6.35
C VAL A 134 2.94 -8.44 -6.16
N ILE A 135 2.59 -7.99 -4.96
CA ILE A 135 2.53 -6.55 -4.63
C ILE A 135 3.91 -5.92 -4.80
N ASP A 136 4.97 -6.57 -4.32
CA ASP A 136 6.32 -6.00 -4.40
C ASP A 136 6.78 -5.75 -5.83
N GLN A 137 6.49 -6.70 -6.72
CA GLN A 137 6.84 -6.57 -8.13
C GLN A 137 5.97 -5.53 -8.84
N LYS A 138 4.66 -5.46 -8.54
CA LYS A 138 3.79 -4.40 -9.06
C LYS A 138 4.23 -3.01 -8.61
N GLU A 139 4.48 -2.83 -7.32
CA GLU A 139 5.04 -1.60 -6.74
C GLU A 139 6.40 -1.25 -7.37
N CYS A 140 7.21 -2.25 -7.73
CA CYS A 140 8.48 -1.99 -8.42
C CYS A 140 8.23 -1.40 -9.82
N ARG A 141 7.40 -2.07 -10.64
CA ARG A 141 7.13 -1.68 -12.02
C ARG A 141 6.38 -0.34 -12.11
N GLY A 142 5.40 -0.11 -11.23
CA GLY A 142 4.65 1.14 -11.16
C GLY A 142 5.48 2.36 -10.76
N HIS A 143 6.72 2.17 -10.31
CA HIS A 143 7.69 3.22 -10.02
C HIS A 143 8.87 3.22 -11.00
N ASP A 144 8.62 2.84 -12.26
CA ASP A 144 9.62 2.72 -13.33
C ASP A 144 10.78 1.76 -13.00
N GLY A 145 10.53 0.81 -12.11
CA GLY A 145 11.52 -0.13 -11.63
C GLY A 145 11.67 -1.38 -12.51
N ILE A 146 12.86 -1.97 -12.45
CA ILE A 146 13.21 -3.22 -13.09
C ILE A 146 13.15 -4.32 -12.04
N VAL A 147 12.29 -5.31 -12.25
CA VAL A 147 12.24 -6.52 -11.43
C VAL A 147 13.22 -7.54 -12.00
N LEU A 148 14.23 -7.91 -11.23
CA LEU A 148 15.13 -9.01 -11.54
C LEU A 148 14.68 -10.26 -10.78
N SER A 149 14.14 -11.27 -11.47
CA SER A 149 13.70 -12.53 -10.87
C SER A 149 14.64 -13.71 -11.19
N TYR A 150 14.67 -14.73 -10.34
CA TYR A 150 15.47 -15.94 -10.59
C TYR A 150 14.74 -17.21 -10.18
N LYS A 151 14.47 -18.12 -11.13
CA LYS A 151 13.86 -19.46 -10.95
C LYS A 151 12.47 -19.53 -10.29
N ALA A 152 12.23 -18.82 -9.20
CA ALA A 152 10.98 -18.76 -8.46
C ALA A 152 10.52 -17.32 -8.28
N ALA A 153 9.20 -17.11 -8.21
CA ALA A 153 8.61 -15.77 -8.15
C ALA A 153 8.95 -14.99 -6.86
N PHE A 154 9.30 -15.69 -5.78
CA PHE A 154 9.71 -15.09 -4.51
C PHE A 154 11.23 -14.78 -4.45
N GLN A 155 11.99 -15.06 -5.50
CA GLN A 155 13.41 -14.73 -5.60
C GLN A 155 13.59 -13.53 -6.53
N TYR A 156 13.52 -12.31 -5.97
CA TYR A 156 13.50 -11.08 -6.76
C TYR A 156 14.26 -9.92 -6.11
N ILE A 157 14.78 -9.04 -6.96
CA ILE A 157 15.36 -7.75 -6.62
C ILE A 157 14.61 -6.66 -7.40
N CYS A 158 14.18 -5.61 -6.71
CA CYS A 158 13.64 -4.42 -7.36
C CYS A 158 14.74 -3.36 -7.53
N LEU A 159 14.98 -2.94 -8.76
CA LEU A 159 15.87 -1.83 -9.11
C LEU A 159 15.05 -0.63 -9.56
N GLN A 160 15.03 0.46 -8.80
CA GLN A 160 14.29 1.68 -9.14
C GLN A 160 15.24 2.80 -9.58
N PRO A 161 14.90 3.63 -10.59
CA PRO A 161 15.79 4.69 -11.05
C PRO A 161 16.09 5.68 -9.93
N ALA A 162 17.37 6.07 -9.81
CA ALA A 162 17.79 7.12 -8.91
C ALA A 162 17.33 8.48 -9.47
N THR A 163 16.42 9.14 -8.77
CA THR A 163 15.95 10.50 -9.10
C THR A 163 16.66 11.53 -8.22
N PRO A 164 16.72 12.82 -8.62
CA PRO A 164 17.28 13.88 -7.77
C PRO A 164 16.60 14.02 -6.39
N LYS A 165 15.33 13.61 -6.26
CA LYS A 165 14.62 13.56 -4.98
C LYS A 165 15.13 12.42 -4.08
N ASN A 166 15.59 11.32 -4.69
CA ASN A 166 16.10 10.14 -3.99
C ASN A 166 17.65 10.07 -4.00
N SER A 167 18.36 11.07 -4.55
CA SER A 167 19.81 11.03 -4.78
C SER A 167 20.63 11.18 -3.50
N VAL A 168 20.13 11.92 -2.50
CA VAL A 168 20.73 12.04 -1.16
C VAL A 168 20.78 10.68 -0.45
N SER A 169 19.94 9.72 -0.85
CA SER A 169 19.90 8.36 -0.30
C SER A 169 20.80 7.34 -1.03
N ILE A 170 21.55 7.75 -2.07
CA ILE A 170 22.37 6.83 -2.86
C ILE A 170 23.46 6.17 -1.99
N SER A 171 24.06 6.90 -1.04
CA SER A 171 25.11 6.38 -0.15
C SER A 171 24.68 5.17 0.69
N ASP A 172 23.38 5.08 0.99
CA ASP A 172 22.77 4.02 1.79
C ASP A 172 21.99 3.01 0.94
N LYS A 173 22.30 2.92 -0.36
CA LYS A 173 21.65 1.99 -1.29
C LYS A 173 22.70 1.28 -2.13
N GLU A 174 22.38 0.06 -2.52
CA GLU A 174 23.12 -0.64 -3.57
C GLU A 174 22.64 -0.14 -4.92
N CYS A 175 23.53 0.49 -5.70
CA CYS A 175 23.15 1.09 -6.97
C CYS A 175 24.03 0.58 -8.11
N VAL A 176 23.43 0.48 -9.29
CA VAL A 176 24.04 -0.01 -10.52
C VAL A 176 23.66 0.88 -11.70
N ARG A 177 24.50 0.91 -12.73
CA ARG A 177 24.17 1.56 -13.99
C ARG A 177 23.58 0.54 -14.96
N VAL A 178 22.38 0.83 -15.45
CA VAL A 178 21.69 0.08 -16.50
C VAL A 178 21.37 1.05 -17.63
N ASP A 179 21.89 0.77 -18.83
CA ASP A 179 21.69 1.59 -20.03
C ASP A 179 21.94 3.09 -19.84
N GLY A 180 23.00 3.42 -19.09
CA GLY A 180 23.40 4.81 -18.82
C GLY A 180 22.64 5.51 -17.68
N LYS A 181 21.61 4.88 -17.10
CA LYS A 181 20.87 5.40 -15.95
C LYS A 181 21.25 4.66 -14.68
N ILE A 182 21.24 5.36 -13.55
CA ILE A 182 21.50 4.76 -12.23
C ILE A 182 20.18 4.19 -11.70
N TYR A 183 20.20 2.92 -11.29
CA TYR A 183 19.13 2.27 -10.57
C TYR A 183 19.65 1.78 -9.23
N CYS A 184 18.81 1.83 -8.21
CA CYS A 184 19.15 1.42 -6.85
C CYS A 184 18.19 0.34 -6.36
N ILE A 185 18.71 -0.58 -5.55
CA ILE A 185 17.91 -1.60 -4.87
C ILE A 185 16.90 -0.92 -3.95
N VAL A 186 15.63 -1.29 -4.12
CA VAL A 186 14.55 -0.92 -3.21
C VAL A 186 14.48 -1.97 -2.10
N GLN A 187 14.91 -1.58 -0.90
CA GLN A 187 15.01 -2.46 0.28
C GLN A 187 13.68 -3.09 0.69
N ASP A 188 12.56 -2.38 0.54
CA ASP A 188 11.23 -2.90 0.86
C ASP A 188 10.70 -3.90 -0.17
N ASN A 189 11.19 -3.85 -1.41
CA ASN A 189 10.65 -4.61 -2.55
C ASN A 189 11.69 -5.59 -3.11
N THR A 190 12.57 -6.07 -2.23
CA THR A 190 13.63 -7.03 -2.55
C THR A 190 13.58 -8.16 -1.53
N SER A 191 13.53 -9.40 -2.00
CA SER A 191 13.44 -10.59 -1.13
C SER A 191 14.80 -11.24 -0.83
N ILE A 192 15.88 -10.67 -1.38
CA ILE A 192 17.23 -11.18 -1.22
C ILE A 192 17.88 -10.46 -0.04
N ASP A 193 17.84 -11.08 1.14
CA ASP A 193 18.29 -10.49 2.41
C ASP A 193 19.70 -9.90 2.34
N HIS A 194 20.65 -10.59 1.71
CA HIS A 194 22.02 -10.09 1.60
C HIS A 194 22.19 -8.87 0.66
N CYS A 195 21.13 -8.48 -0.07
CA CYS A 195 21.04 -7.23 -0.83
C CYS A 195 20.29 -6.10 -0.11
N VAL A 196 19.70 -6.38 1.05
CA VAL A 196 18.92 -5.42 1.84
C VAL A 196 19.82 -4.86 2.94
N ARG A 197 20.31 -3.62 2.81
CA ARG A 197 21.32 -3.04 3.74
C ARG A 197 20.91 -3.02 5.22
N ARG A 198 19.62 -2.85 5.52
CA ARG A 198 19.12 -2.89 6.91
C ARG A 198 19.01 -4.31 7.47
N ASP A 199 19.15 -5.35 6.64
CA ASP A 199 19.13 -6.74 7.08
C ASP A 199 20.48 -7.14 7.69
N LYS A 200 20.45 -8.02 8.69
CA LYS A 200 21.66 -8.52 9.37
C LYS A 200 22.53 -9.40 8.46
N GLN A 201 21.96 -9.96 7.40
CA GLN A 201 22.64 -10.80 6.42
C GLN A 201 23.24 -10.00 5.25
N TYR A 202 23.10 -8.67 5.25
CA TYR A 202 23.63 -7.82 4.20
C TYR A 202 25.12 -8.09 3.92
N SER A 203 25.44 -8.23 2.63
CA SER A 203 26.81 -8.38 2.14
C SER A 203 26.91 -7.80 0.74
N HIS A 204 27.65 -6.70 0.60
CA HIS A 204 27.89 -6.04 -0.69
C HIS A 204 28.35 -7.03 -1.77
N GLU A 205 29.38 -7.84 -1.46
CA GLU A 205 29.93 -8.83 -2.39
C GLU A 205 28.93 -9.93 -2.78
N ALA A 206 28.13 -10.42 -1.83
CA ALA A 206 27.10 -11.41 -2.14
C ALA A 206 25.98 -10.79 -2.99
N CYS A 207 25.63 -9.53 -2.70
CA CYS A 207 24.62 -8.82 -3.46
C CYS A 207 25.06 -8.58 -4.90
N LYS A 208 26.28 -8.10 -5.11
CA LYS A 208 26.89 -7.93 -6.43
C LYS A 208 26.81 -9.21 -7.26
N LYS A 209 27.27 -10.35 -6.72
CA LYS A 209 27.17 -11.65 -7.40
C LYS A 209 25.74 -12.04 -7.75
N THR A 210 24.78 -11.70 -6.90
CA THR A 210 23.37 -11.99 -7.14
C THR A 210 22.79 -11.09 -8.22
N LEU A 211 23.13 -9.81 -8.22
CA LEU A 211 22.79 -8.87 -9.28
C LEU A 211 23.36 -9.34 -10.62
N GLU A 212 24.63 -9.76 -10.70
CA GLU A 212 25.23 -10.32 -11.92
C GLU A 212 24.44 -11.54 -12.44
N LEU A 213 24.10 -12.47 -11.55
CA LEU A 213 23.34 -13.66 -11.91
C LEU A 213 21.92 -13.31 -12.39
N TYR A 214 21.21 -12.49 -11.64
CA TYR A 214 19.80 -12.18 -11.90
C TYR A 214 19.66 -11.28 -13.13
N SER A 215 20.53 -10.28 -13.29
CA SER A 215 20.56 -9.41 -14.47
C SER A 215 20.77 -10.20 -15.75
N LYS A 216 21.71 -11.17 -15.75
CA LYS A 216 21.92 -12.07 -16.89
C LYS A 216 20.67 -12.88 -17.25
N VAL A 217 19.95 -13.41 -16.26
CA VAL A 217 18.71 -14.17 -16.49
C VAL A 217 17.58 -13.30 -17.06
N ASN A 218 17.53 -12.02 -16.68
CA ASN A 218 16.51 -11.09 -17.13
C ASN A 218 16.95 -10.25 -18.35
N ASN A 219 18.10 -10.55 -18.96
CA ASN A 219 18.70 -9.78 -20.06
C ASN A 219 18.89 -8.28 -19.76
N VAL A 220 19.19 -7.94 -18.51
CA VAL A 220 19.47 -6.58 -18.07
C VAL A 220 20.97 -6.36 -18.07
N ASN A 221 21.46 -5.35 -18.79
CA ASN A 221 22.88 -5.07 -18.91
C ASN A 221 23.35 -4.09 -17.82
N ILE A 222 23.89 -4.63 -16.72
CA ILE A 222 24.56 -3.82 -15.70
C ILE A 222 25.96 -3.46 -16.19
N THR A 223 26.22 -2.17 -16.42
CA THR A 223 27.49 -1.68 -16.96
C THR A 223 28.47 -1.23 -15.88
N GLU A 224 27.97 -0.87 -14.69
CA GLU A 224 28.79 -0.38 -13.59
C GLU A 224 28.09 -0.62 -12.24
N TYR A 225 28.88 -0.93 -11.22
CA TYR A 225 28.44 -0.91 -9.81
C TYR A 225 28.88 0.42 -9.21
N ILE A 226 27.93 1.16 -8.64
CA ILE A 226 28.23 2.45 -8.02
C ILE A 226 28.76 2.15 -6.61
N GLU A 227 30.07 2.32 -6.44
CA GLU A 227 30.71 2.22 -5.13
C GLU A 227 30.38 3.48 -4.31
N ASN A 228 29.95 3.26 -3.05
CA ASN A 228 29.68 4.31 -2.07
C ASN A 228 30.80 4.40 -1.04
#